data_AF-A0A3M0JNB2-F1
#
_entry.id   AF-A0A3M0JNB2-F1
#
_cell.length_a   1.000
_cell.length_b   1.000
_cell.length_c   1.000
_cell.angle_alpha   90.00
_cell.angle_beta   90.00
_cell.angle_gamma   90.00
#
_symmetry.space_group_name_H-M   'P 1'
#
loop_
_entity.id
_entity.type
_entity.pdbx_description
1 polymer ?
#
loop_
_entity_poly.entity_id
_entity_poly.type
_entity_poly.pdbx_seq_one_letter_code
_entity_poly.pdbx_strand_id
1 'polypeptide(L)'
;MPGGSAGGCSLAQDPLHSSPLNFFPLKSREQSPRLRCVRFPFGQTAECVVACHKFVEVNALGLTVAALSSYDSNMRAAAYFVLASFRGHLEGARFRERSQLLYLLDAVQNGIRQPNLRFTFSLTLYVARVAQQILKPEEHMYIKVNRFLLSHQYLDLRKVPGFFQLFYSFDFEYKTEREWILRFLGEGLRDKHCYELYDYQRIFQVVLSFFNSPLCDEGSQTVAAERLR
;
A
#
# COMPACT_ATOMS: atom_id res chain seq x y z
N MET A 1 6.85 -59.66 -33.45
CA MET A 1 5.70 -60.25 -32.71
C MET A 1 6.14 -60.51 -31.28
N PRO A 2 5.37 -60.19 -30.23
CA PRO A 2 4.40 -59.10 -29.98
C PRO A 2 4.99 -58.13 -28.91
N GLY A 3 4.40 -57.04 -28.43
CA GLY A 3 3.09 -56.38 -28.60
C GLY A 3 2.86 -55.38 -27.44
N GLY A 4 2.12 -54.30 -27.73
CA GLY A 4 1.42 -53.39 -26.76
C GLY A 4 2.29 -52.43 -25.95
N SER A 5 1.90 -51.19 -25.63
CA SER A 5 0.65 -50.45 -25.81
C SER A 5 0.91 -48.95 -25.51
N ALA A 6 0.17 -48.11 -26.23
CA ALA A 6 -0.32 -46.75 -25.94
C ALA A 6 0.35 -45.84 -24.89
N GLY A 7 0.61 -44.60 -25.30
CA GLY A 7 0.83 -43.48 -24.38
C GLY A 7 1.12 -42.17 -25.10
N GLY A 8 0.11 -41.61 -25.78
CA GLY A 8 0.20 -40.27 -26.36
C GLY A 8 0.33 -39.23 -25.25
N CYS A 9 1.41 -38.45 -25.27
CA CYS A 9 1.60 -37.32 -24.38
C CYS A 9 1.28 -36.04 -25.16
N SER A 10 0.04 -35.59 -25.04
CA SER A 10 -0.38 -34.23 -25.39
C SER A 10 -1.02 -33.62 -24.14
N LEU A 11 -0.82 -32.32 -23.98
CA LEU A 11 -1.41 -31.41 -22.98
C LEU A 11 -0.71 -31.32 -21.62
N ALA A 12 0.12 -30.29 -21.47
CA ALA A 12 0.00 -29.33 -20.38
C ALA A 12 0.57 -27.98 -20.86
N GLN A 13 -0.25 -27.23 -21.59
CA GLN A 13 -0.12 -25.78 -21.61
C GLN A 13 -0.59 -25.29 -20.24
N ASP A 14 0.33 -24.82 -19.40
CA ASP A 14 -0.01 -24.09 -18.19
C ASP A 14 -0.55 -22.70 -18.55
N PRO A 15 -1.81 -22.36 -18.23
CA PRO A 15 -2.29 -20.99 -18.36
C PRO A 15 -1.90 -20.21 -17.10
N LEU A 16 -0.74 -19.54 -17.12
CA LEU A 16 -0.47 -18.38 -16.27
C LEU A 16 -1.34 -17.20 -16.72
N HIS A 17 -2.63 -17.26 -16.44
CA HIS A 17 -3.49 -16.08 -16.53
C HIS A 17 -4.61 -16.13 -15.49
N SER A 18 -4.23 -16.09 -14.22
CA SER A 18 -5.12 -15.63 -13.15
C SER A 18 -5.00 -14.10 -13.06
N SER A 19 -5.87 -13.41 -13.79
CA SER A 19 -6.04 -11.96 -13.69
C SER A 19 -6.36 -11.58 -12.23
N PRO A 20 -5.66 -10.63 -11.58
CA PRO A 20 -5.93 -10.21 -10.21
C PRO A 20 -7.22 -9.36 -10.04
N LEU A 21 -8.03 -9.24 -11.09
CA LEU A 21 -9.24 -8.40 -11.11
C LEU A 21 -10.42 -8.94 -10.28
N ASN A 22 -10.32 -10.13 -9.67
CA ASN A 22 -11.43 -10.77 -8.96
C ASN A 22 -11.51 -10.46 -7.43
N PHE A 23 -10.59 -9.69 -6.86
CA PHE A 23 -10.59 -9.40 -5.42
C PHE A 23 -11.40 -8.18 -4.99
N PHE A 24 -11.91 -7.38 -5.93
CA PHE A 24 -12.89 -6.35 -5.62
C PHE A 24 -14.30 -6.93 -5.78
N PRO A 25 -15.09 -7.04 -4.70
CA PRO A 25 -16.46 -7.55 -4.81
C PRO A 25 -17.33 -6.49 -5.48
N LEU A 26 -17.32 -6.43 -6.81
CA LEU A 26 -18.40 -5.83 -7.59
C LEU A 26 -19.46 -6.89 -7.84
N LYS A 27 -20.09 -7.40 -6.77
CA LYS A 27 -21.39 -8.05 -6.91
C LYS A 27 -22.27 -7.82 -5.69
N SER A 28 -23.42 -7.23 -5.97
CA SER A 28 -24.68 -7.27 -5.21
C SER A 28 -25.00 -6.07 -4.30
N ARG A 29 -25.60 -5.02 -4.90
CA ARG A 29 -26.98 -4.60 -4.56
C ARG A 29 -27.47 -3.54 -5.55
N GLU A 30 -28.24 -4.00 -6.54
CA GLU A 30 -29.25 -3.18 -7.18
C GLU A 30 -30.29 -2.77 -6.11
N GLN A 31 -30.39 -1.47 -5.84
CA GLN A 31 -31.64 -0.72 -5.62
C GLN A 31 -31.32 0.63 -4.97
N SER A 32 -30.94 1.59 -5.81
CA SER A 32 -31.11 3.02 -5.57
C SER A 32 -30.98 3.76 -6.91
N PRO A 33 -32.07 4.30 -7.49
CA PRO A 33 -32.08 4.81 -8.85
C PRO A 33 -31.38 6.19 -9.02
N ARG A 34 -30.63 6.67 -8.03
CA ARG A 34 -30.00 8.01 -8.03
C ARG A 34 -28.48 8.06 -8.18
N LEU A 35 -27.81 6.92 -8.42
CA LEU A 35 -26.37 6.89 -8.71
C LEU A 35 -26.08 6.29 -10.10
N ARG A 36 -26.90 6.64 -11.10
CA ARG A 36 -26.79 6.15 -12.48
C ARG A 36 -25.69 6.89 -13.31
N CYS A 37 -24.57 7.15 -12.68
CA CYS A 37 -23.25 7.41 -13.24
C CYS A 37 -22.32 6.77 -12.22
N VAL A 38 -21.65 5.65 -12.44
CA VAL A 38 -20.65 5.43 -13.49
C VAL A 38 -20.61 3.93 -13.74
N ARG A 39 -21.25 3.48 -14.82
CA ARG A 39 -20.99 2.16 -15.41
C ARG A 39 -20.69 2.44 -16.87
N PHE A 40 -19.45 2.84 -17.15
CA PHE A 40 -19.02 2.99 -18.54
C PHE A 40 -18.77 1.60 -19.12
N PRO A 41 -19.39 1.27 -20.26
CA PRO A 41 -19.02 0.11 -21.04
C PRO A 41 -17.61 0.32 -21.61
N PHE A 42 -16.93 -0.81 -21.79
CA PHE A 42 -15.66 -0.92 -22.49
C PHE A 42 -15.81 -0.31 -23.90
N GLY A 43 -15.42 0.94 -24.06
CA GLY A 43 -15.59 1.74 -25.26
C GLY A 43 -15.02 3.12 -25.02
N GLN A 44 -13.85 3.40 -25.61
CA GLN A 44 -13.24 4.71 -25.58
C GLN A 44 -14.25 5.76 -26.06
N THR A 45 -14.52 6.79 -25.25
CA THR A 45 -14.73 8.19 -25.64
C THR A 45 -15.12 9.04 -24.41
N ALA A 46 -14.64 10.28 -24.40
CA ALA A 46 -14.78 11.34 -23.38
C ALA A 46 -13.89 11.23 -22.12
N GLU A 47 -12.67 11.72 -22.29
CA GLU A 47 -11.82 12.45 -21.34
C GLU A 47 -12.43 12.76 -19.95
N CYS A 48 -12.49 11.78 -19.07
CA CYS A 48 -12.21 12.03 -17.66
C CYS A 48 -10.74 11.73 -17.45
N VAL A 49 -9.86 12.57 -18.03
CA VAL A 49 -8.44 12.52 -17.75
C VAL A 49 -8.30 13.01 -16.31
N VAL A 50 -8.55 12.12 -15.35
CA VAL A 50 -8.11 12.35 -13.98
C VAL A 50 -6.63 12.60 -14.10
N ALA A 51 -6.20 13.82 -13.78
CA ALA A 51 -4.79 14.15 -13.70
C ALA A 51 -4.21 13.31 -12.56
N CYS A 52 -3.80 12.08 -12.87
CA CYS A 52 -3.42 11.07 -11.89
C CYS A 52 -2.24 11.58 -11.05
N HIS A 53 -1.34 12.35 -11.67
CA HIS A 53 -0.29 13.07 -10.98
C HIS A 53 -0.85 14.04 -9.94
N LYS A 54 -1.73 14.98 -10.34
CA LYS A 54 -2.34 15.95 -9.43
C LYS A 54 -3.15 15.28 -8.32
N PHE A 55 -3.84 14.17 -8.61
CA PHE A 55 -4.60 13.41 -7.61
C PHE A 55 -3.71 12.87 -6.48
N VAL A 56 -2.50 12.42 -6.81
CA VAL A 56 -1.52 11.97 -5.82
C VAL A 56 -0.84 13.16 -5.15
N GLU A 57 -0.54 14.21 -5.90
CA GLU A 57 0.08 15.46 -5.42
C GLU A 57 -0.76 16.13 -4.32
N VAL A 58 -2.08 16.24 -4.52
CA VAL A 58 -3.01 16.80 -3.51
C VAL A 58 -3.36 15.81 -2.38
N ASN A 59 -2.68 14.67 -2.31
CA ASN A 59 -2.91 13.60 -1.33
C ASN A 59 -4.33 13.00 -1.34
N ALA A 60 -5.07 13.12 -2.45
CA ALA A 60 -6.40 12.51 -2.56
C ALA A 60 -6.33 10.97 -2.56
N LEU A 61 -5.24 10.40 -3.09
CA LEU A 61 -4.95 8.97 -2.95
C LEU A 61 -4.77 8.59 -1.48
N GLY A 62 -4.01 9.37 -0.72
CA GLY A 62 -3.81 9.14 0.72
C GLY A 62 -5.11 9.18 1.50
N LEU A 63 -6.00 10.13 1.21
CA LEU A 63 -7.34 10.21 1.82
C LEU A 63 -8.19 8.99 1.48
N THR A 64 -8.17 8.55 0.22
CA THR A 64 -8.90 7.36 -0.23
C THR A 64 -8.42 6.11 0.50
N VAL A 65 -7.10 5.93 0.61
CA VAL A 65 -6.52 4.79 1.33
C VAL A 65 -6.82 4.90 2.83
N ALA A 66 -6.78 6.10 3.42
CA ALA A 66 -7.18 6.31 4.82
C ALA A 66 -8.63 5.88 5.08
N ALA A 67 -9.55 6.09 4.15
CA ALA A 67 -10.93 5.62 4.26
C ALA A 67 -11.07 4.08 4.34
N LEU A 68 -10.08 3.30 3.88
CA LEU A 68 -10.02 1.84 4.09
C LEU A 68 -9.85 1.45 5.58
N SER A 69 -9.34 2.37 6.40
CA SER A 69 -9.23 2.18 7.85
C SER A 69 -10.53 2.54 8.60
N SER A 70 -11.59 2.94 7.90
CA SER A 70 -12.87 3.26 8.53
C SER A 70 -13.54 2.03 9.17
N TYR A 71 -14.30 2.26 10.25
CA TYR A 71 -15.09 1.22 10.91
C TYR A 71 -16.35 0.86 10.09
N ASP A 72 -16.87 1.80 9.31
CA ASP A 72 -18.04 1.62 8.46
C ASP A 72 -17.70 0.80 7.20
N SER A 73 -18.46 -0.26 6.94
CA SER A 73 -18.25 -1.15 5.79
C SER A 73 -18.59 -0.54 4.43
N ASN A 74 -19.54 0.39 4.38
CA ASN A 74 -19.92 1.10 3.16
C ASN A 74 -18.85 2.12 2.79
N MET A 75 -18.29 2.82 3.78
CA MET A 75 -17.18 3.75 3.57
C MET A 75 -15.96 3.03 3.01
N ARG A 76 -15.62 1.85 3.56
CA ARG A 76 -14.54 1.01 3.02
C ARG A 76 -14.82 0.54 1.60
N ALA A 77 -16.04 0.10 1.32
CA ALA A 77 -16.44 -0.33 -0.03
C ALA A 77 -16.33 0.81 -1.05
N ALA A 78 -16.73 2.03 -0.69
CA ALA A 78 -16.58 3.21 -1.53
C ALA A 78 -15.10 3.53 -1.79
N ALA A 79 -14.25 3.47 -0.77
CA ALA A 79 -12.81 3.67 -0.90
C ALA A 79 -12.16 2.62 -1.83
N TYR A 80 -12.55 1.36 -1.68
CA TYR A 80 -12.13 0.29 -2.59
C TYR A 80 -12.57 0.55 -4.03
N PHE A 81 -13.80 1.01 -4.25
CA PHE A 81 -14.29 1.37 -5.58
C PHE A 81 -13.46 2.50 -6.21
N VAL A 82 -13.14 3.54 -5.44
CA VAL A 82 -12.29 4.65 -5.91
C VAL A 82 -10.89 4.16 -6.25
N LEU A 83 -10.29 3.28 -5.43
CA LEU A 83 -8.97 2.70 -5.71
C LEU A 83 -8.95 1.85 -6.99
N ALA A 84 -9.97 1.01 -7.20
CA ALA A 84 -10.10 0.21 -8.41
C ALA A 84 -10.26 1.10 -9.66
N SER A 85 -11.08 2.15 -9.55
CA SER A 85 -11.25 3.13 -10.62
C SER A 85 -9.96 3.90 -10.89
N PHE A 86 -9.25 4.34 -9.85
CA PHE A 86 -7.97 5.04 -9.98
C PHE A 86 -6.92 4.17 -10.68
N ARG A 87 -6.83 2.88 -10.33
CA ARG A 87 -5.95 1.91 -11.00
C ARG A 87 -6.21 1.85 -12.51
N GLY A 88 -7.48 1.75 -12.92
CA GLY A 88 -7.86 1.74 -14.34
C GLY A 88 -7.48 3.02 -15.10
N HIS A 89 -7.65 4.20 -14.48
CA HIS A 89 -7.19 5.46 -15.07
C HIS A 89 -5.65 5.53 -15.15
N LEU A 90 -4.96 4.96 -14.16
CA LEU A 90 -3.50 4.90 -14.11
C LEU A 90 -2.92 4.06 -15.27
N GLU A 91 -3.63 3.02 -15.71
CA GLU A 91 -3.28 2.21 -16.87
C GLU A 91 -3.34 2.99 -18.20
N GLY A 92 -4.10 4.09 -18.27
CA GLY A 92 -4.16 4.99 -19.42
C GLY A 92 -3.23 6.21 -19.33
N ALA A 93 -2.79 6.58 -18.13
CA ALA A 93 -2.02 7.81 -17.90
C ALA A 93 -0.58 7.73 -18.45
N ARG A 94 0.00 8.85 -18.90
CA ARG A 94 1.41 8.89 -19.37
C ARG A 94 2.23 9.84 -18.49
N PHE A 95 2.95 9.30 -17.52
CA PHE A 95 3.93 10.02 -16.70
C PHE A 95 5.02 9.07 -16.18
N ARG A 96 6.17 9.60 -15.76
CA ARG A 96 7.40 8.83 -15.48
C ARG A 96 7.27 7.89 -14.28
N GLU A 97 6.55 8.32 -13.25
CA GLU A 97 6.39 7.63 -11.97
C GLU A 97 5.24 6.60 -11.99
N ARG A 98 4.53 6.48 -13.12
CA ARG A 98 3.35 5.63 -13.28
C ARG A 98 3.61 4.19 -12.87
N SER A 99 4.71 3.61 -13.36
CA SER A 99 5.03 2.21 -13.11
C SER A 99 5.19 1.92 -11.62
N GLN A 100 5.74 2.86 -10.87
CA GLN A 100 5.93 2.71 -9.43
C GLN A 100 4.63 2.86 -8.65
N LEU A 101 3.76 3.80 -9.05
CA LEU A 101 2.42 3.89 -8.45
C LEU A 101 1.57 2.66 -8.76
N LEU A 102 1.65 2.12 -9.99
CA LEU A 102 0.98 0.86 -10.33
C LEU A 102 1.52 -0.28 -9.46
N TYR A 103 2.84 -0.39 -9.30
CA TYR A 103 3.45 -1.41 -8.46
C TYR A 103 3.02 -1.30 -6.98
N LEU A 104 2.95 -0.09 -6.43
CA LEU A 104 2.42 0.14 -5.09
C LEU A 104 0.97 -0.37 -4.96
N LEU A 105 0.11 -0.02 -5.92
CA LEU A 105 -1.29 -0.45 -5.93
C LEU A 105 -1.41 -1.97 -6.08
N ASP A 106 -0.55 -2.58 -6.90
CA ASP A 106 -0.43 -4.04 -7.03
C ASP A 106 0.00 -4.70 -5.72
N ALA A 107 1.03 -4.19 -5.07
CA ALA A 107 1.52 -4.72 -3.81
C ALA A 107 0.46 -4.64 -2.69
N VAL A 108 -0.32 -3.54 -2.67
CA VAL A 108 -1.48 -3.40 -1.77
C VAL A 108 -2.56 -4.42 -2.11
N GLN A 109 -2.91 -4.57 -3.39
CA GLN A 109 -3.96 -5.50 -3.84
C GLN A 109 -3.61 -6.96 -3.56
N ASN A 110 -2.37 -7.35 -3.81
CA ASN A 110 -1.87 -8.69 -3.52
C ASN A 110 -1.87 -9.00 -2.00
N GLY A 111 -1.85 -7.98 -1.15
CA GLY A 111 -1.99 -8.13 0.30
C GLY A 111 -3.43 -8.39 0.76
N ILE A 112 -4.44 -8.08 -0.05
CA ILE A 112 -5.85 -8.22 0.31
C ILE A 112 -6.29 -9.68 0.13
N ARG A 113 -6.50 -10.36 1.25
CA ARG A 113 -6.96 -11.77 1.25
C ARG A 113 -8.48 -11.93 1.33
N GLN A 114 -9.20 -10.88 1.71
CA GLN A 114 -10.64 -10.92 1.95
C GLN A 114 -11.32 -9.67 1.37
N PRO A 115 -12.55 -9.79 0.84
CA PRO A 115 -13.31 -8.65 0.37
C PRO A 115 -13.63 -7.70 1.53
N ASN A 116 -13.54 -6.40 1.27
CA ASN A 116 -13.85 -5.35 2.24
C ASN A 116 -13.02 -5.43 3.55
N LEU A 117 -11.80 -5.96 3.45
CA LEU A 117 -10.85 -6.04 4.54
C LEU A 117 -10.61 -4.64 5.13
N ARG A 118 -10.64 -4.53 6.45
CA ARG A 118 -10.26 -3.29 7.12
C ARG A 118 -8.74 -3.20 7.19
N PHE A 119 -8.21 -2.07 6.74
CA PHE A 119 -6.78 -1.78 6.90
C PHE A 119 -6.53 -1.12 8.26
N THR A 120 -5.39 -1.42 8.87
CA THR A 120 -4.92 -0.67 10.03
C THR A 120 -4.54 0.75 9.60
N PHE A 121 -4.84 1.77 10.41
CA PHE A 121 -4.54 3.15 10.05
C PHE A 121 -3.06 3.36 9.70
N SER A 122 -2.14 2.73 10.46
CA SER A 122 -0.70 2.78 10.17
C SER A 122 -0.36 2.32 8.74
N LEU A 123 -1.01 1.26 8.24
CA LEU A 123 -0.78 0.77 6.88
C LEU A 123 -1.31 1.75 5.84
N THR A 124 -2.48 2.34 6.09
CA THR A 124 -3.05 3.34 5.18
C THR A 124 -2.18 4.58 5.10
N LEU A 125 -1.62 5.01 6.23
CA LEU A 125 -0.67 6.11 6.31
C LEU A 125 0.63 5.79 5.57
N TYR A 126 1.11 4.55 5.67
CA TYR A 126 2.33 4.13 4.98
C TYR A 126 2.15 4.24 3.47
N VAL A 127 1.07 3.66 2.94
CA VAL A 127 0.76 3.72 1.51
C VAL A 127 0.57 5.16 1.04
N ALA A 128 -0.09 6.01 1.84
CA ALA A 128 -0.25 7.43 1.53
C ALA A 128 1.10 8.15 1.42
N ARG A 129 2.00 7.97 2.39
CA ARG A 129 3.34 8.58 2.38
C ARG A 129 4.19 8.05 1.23
N VAL A 130 4.15 6.75 0.97
CA VAL A 130 4.89 6.12 -0.14
C VAL A 130 4.41 6.67 -1.47
N ALA A 131 3.10 6.84 -1.67
CA ALA A 131 2.56 7.44 -2.89
C ALA A 131 3.08 8.86 -3.11
N GLN A 132 3.18 9.68 -2.05
CA GLN A 132 3.78 11.01 -2.13
C GLN A 132 5.29 10.95 -2.40
N GLN A 133 5.99 10.01 -1.77
CA GLN A 133 7.43 9.83 -1.95
C GLN A 133 7.79 9.42 -3.39
N ILE A 134 6.93 8.64 -4.05
CA ILE A 134 7.12 8.23 -5.45
C ILE A 134 7.14 9.43 -6.41
N LEU A 135 6.44 10.52 -6.09
CA LEU A 135 6.46 11.75 -6.89
C LEU A 135 7.74 12.58 -6.69
N LYS A 136 8.60 12.20 -5.74
CA LYS A 136 9.81 12.93 -5.38
C LYS A 136 11.06 12.05 -5.50
N PRO A 137 11.49 11.71 -6.73
CA PRO A 137 12.62 10.82 -6.94
C PRO A 137 13.97 11.39 -6.48
N GLU A 138 14.04 12.69 -6.22
CA GLU A 138 15.25 13.40 -5.76
C GLU A 138 15.55 13.16 -4.28
N GLU A 139 14.57 12.76 -3.48
CA GLU A 139 14.73 12.56 -2.04
C GLU A 139 15.30 11.16 -1.74
N HIS A 140 16.20 11.07 -0.76
CA HIS A 140 16.81 9.80 -0.33
C HIS A 140 15.79 8.71 0.04
N MET A 141 14.69 9.10 0.67
CA MET A 141 13.62 8.18 1.06
C MET A 141 12.93 7.51 -0.13
N TYR A 142 12.91 8.12 -1.32
CA TYR A 142 12.39 7.48 -2.52
C TYR A 142 13.19 6.22 -2.87
N ILE A 143 14.52 6.28 -2.82
CA ILE A 143 15.38 5.14 -3.14
C ILE A 143 15.10 3.98 -2.18
N LYS A 144 14.94 4.29 -0.89
CA LYS A 144 14.66 3.30 0.16
C LYS A 144 13.32 2.63 0.00
N VAL A 145 12.28 3.43 -0.19
CA VAL A 145 10.91 2.95 -0.40
C VAL A 145 10.81 2.15 -1.69
N ASN A 146 11.39 2.65 -2.78
CA ASN A 146 11.37 1.96 -4.07
C ASN A 146 12.10 0.60 -4.00
N ARG A 147 13.27 0.55 -3.33
CA ARG A 147 13.99 -0.72 -3.10
C ARG A 147 13.17 -1.69 -2.25
N PHE A 148 12.46 -1.19 -1.24
CA PHE A 148 11.56 -2.01 -0.43
C PHE A 148 10.40 -2.57 -1.26
N LEU A 149 9.75 -1.73 -2.09
CA LEU A 149 8.68 -2.17 -2.98
C LEU A 149 9.19 -3.24 -3.95
N LEU A 150 10.26 -2.98 -4.70
CA LEU A 150 10.79 -3.93 -5.70
C LEU A 150 11.27 -5.26 -5.09
N SER A 151 11.60 -5.29 -3.80
CA SER A 151 11.96 -6.54 -3.11
C SER A 151 10.77 -7.34 -2.60
N HIS A 152 9.57 -6.75 -2.56
CA HIS A 152 8.37 -7.35 -2.00
C HIS A 152 7.23 -7.38 -3.01
N GLN A 153 6.82 -8.59 -3.42
CA GLN A 153 5.71 -8.78 -4.37
C GLN A 153 4.32 -8.41 -3.78
N TYR A 154 4.21 -8.35 -2.45
CA TYR A 154 3.00 -7.97 -1.74
C TYR A 154 3.34 -7.25 -0.43
N LEU A 155 2.43 -6.39 0.03
CA LEU A 155 2.51 -5.77 1.35
C LEU A 155 1.85 -6.66 2.40
N ASP A 156 2.62 -7.11 3.39
CA ASP A 156 2.08 -7.86 4.54
C ASP A 156 1.27 -6.91 5.43
N LEU A 157 -0.05 -6.99 5.33
CA LEU A 157 -0.99 -6.16 6.09
C LEU A 157 -1.04 -6.51 7.59
N ARG A 158 -0.23 -7.46 8.07
CA ARG A 158 -0.11 -7.80 9.50
C ARG A 158 1.11 -7.17 10.15
N LYS A 159 1.90 -6.40 9.40
CA LYS A 159 3.22 -5.91 9.78
C LYS A 159 3.43 -4.50 9.25
N VAL A 160 4.15 -3.66 10.00
CA VAL A 160 4.68 -2.39 9.53
C VAL A 160 5.70 -2.68 8.43
N PRO A 161 5.49 -2.18 7.21
CA PRO A 161 6.41 -2.39 6.10
C PRO A 161 7.74 -1.67 6.35
N GLY A 162 8.86 -2.36 6.10
CA GLY A 162 10.19 -1.75 6.10
C GLY A 162 10.73 -1.27 7.46
N PHE A 163 10.04 -1.50 8.58
CA PHE A 163 10.45 -0.98 9.90
C PHE A 163 11.91 -1.34 10.25
N PHE A 164 12.23 -2.63 10.28
CA PHE A 164 13.58 -3.08 10.64
C PHE A 164 14.64 -2.63 9.65
N GLN A 165 14.29 -2.56 8.36
CA GLN A 165 15.21 -2.15 7.31
C GLN A 165 15.60 -0.68 7.42
N LEU A 166 14.63 0.20 7.72
CA LEU A 166 14.87 1.64 7.90
C LEU A 166 15.51 1.94 9.26
N PHE A 167 15.07 1.24 10.31
CA PHE A 167 15.55 1.50 11.67
C PHE A 167 17.02 1.08 11.86
N TYR A 168 17.40 -0.10 11.37
CA TYR A 168 18.77 -0.62 11.44
C TYR A 168 19.59 -0.32 10.19
N SER A 169 19.23 0.74 9.46
CA SER A 169 20.00 1.20 8.31
C SER A 169 21.42 1.62 8.72
N PHE A 170 22.39 1.28 7.87
CA PHE A 170 23.82 1.61 8.00
C PHE A 170 24.28 2.64 6.96
N ASP A 171 23.36 3.20 6.18
CA ASP A 171 23.69 4.17 5.12
C ASP A 171 24.01 5.55 5.71
N PHE A 172 24.74 6.40 4.98
CA PHE A 172 25.14 7.74 5.47
C PHE A 172 23.97 8.61 5.95
N GLU A 173 22.80 8.41 5.35
CA GLU A 173 21.52 9.09 5.65
C GLU A 173 20.66 8.32 6.68
N TYR A 174 21.25 7.42 7.49
CA TYR A 174 20.51 6.62 8.47
C TYR A 174 19.68 7.46 9.45
N LYS A 175 20.10 8.69 9.76
CA LYS A 175 19.37 9.60 10.63
C LYS A 175 18.02 9.97 10.03
N THR A 176 18.01 10.35 8.75
CA THR A 176 16.81 10.69 7.98
C THR A 176 15.84 9.51 7.90
N GLU A 177 16.37 8.30 7.67
CA GLU A 177 15.56 7.06 7.60
C GLU A 177 14.93 6.70 8.94
N ARG A 178 15.70 6.80 10.03
CA ARG A 178 15.22 6.54 11.40
C ARG A 178 14.19 7.57 11.82
N GLU A 179 14.42 8.85 11.55
CA GLU A 179 13.46 9.90 11.85
C GLU A 179 12.16 9.68 11.06
N TRP A 180 12.25 9.32 9.78
CA TRP A 180 11.07 9.05 8.96
C TRP A 180 10.20 7.93 9.53
N ILE A 181 10.81 6.81 9.91
CA ILE A 181 10.07 5.66 10.47
C ILE A 181 9.55 5.96 11.88
N LEU A 182 10.30 6.67 12.74
CA LEU A 182 9.83 7.06 14.06
C LEU A 182 8.65 8.03 13.98
N ARG A 183 8.73 9.04 13.10
CA ARG A 183 7.62 9.96 12.82
C ARG A 183 6.41 9.23 12.26
N PHE A 184 6.63 8.25 11.38
CA PHE A 184 5.57 7.37 10.87
C PHE A 184 4.87 6.61 12.00
N LEU A 185 5.63 6.04 12.95
CA LEU A 185 5.06 5.30 14.08
C LEU A 185 4.23 6.20 15.00
N GLY A 186 4.74 7.41 15.28
CA GLY A 186 4.03 8.39 16.10
C GLY A 186 2.69 8.82 15.49
N GLU A 187 2.65 9.10 14.18
CA GLU A 187 1.42 9.48 13.50
C GLU A 187 0.49 8.29 13.20
N GLY A 188 1.06 7.09 13.04
CA GLY A 188 0.34 5.87 12.68
C GLY A 188 -0.39 5.21 13.84
N LEU A 189 -0.09 5.56 15.09
CA LEU A 189 -0.70 4.99 16.29
C LEU A 189 -2.00 5.73 16.65
N ARG A 190 -3.14 5.28 16.10
CA ARG A 190 -4.45 5.91 16.37
C ARG A 190 -5.49 5.02 17.03
N ASP A 191 -5.44 3.72 16.76
CA ASP A 191 -6.43 2.74 17.23
C ASP A 191 -5.77 1.57 17.96
N LYS A 192 -6.55 0.83 18.75
CA LYS A 192 -6.11 -0.43 19.38
C LYS A 192 -5.49 -1.42 18.38
N HIS A 193 -6.07 -1.52 17.19
CA HIS A 193 -5.56 -2.37 16.11
C HIS A 193 -4.16 -1.95 15.63
N CYS A 194 -3.83 -0.65 15.70
CA CYS A 194 -2.50 -0.14 15.40
C CYS A 194 -1.50 -0.54 16.49
N TYR A 195 -1.93 -0.45 17.75
CA TYR A 195 -1.14 -0.88 18.90
C TYR A 195 -0.82 -2.38 18.82
N GLU A 196 -1.82 -3.23 18.58
CA GLU A 196 -1.65 -4.69 18.45
C GLU A 196 -0.69 -5.06 17.31
N LEU A 197 -0.75 -4.32 16.18
CA LEU A 197 0.16 -4.52 15.05
C LEU A 197 1.61 -4.18 15.44
N TYR A 198 1.83 -3.11 16.20
CA TYR A 198 3.17 -2.70 16.64
C TYR A 198 3.72 -3.63 17.72
N ASP A 199 2.87 -4.08 18.63
CA ASP A 199 3.21 -5.03 19.68
C ASP A 199 3.58 -6.41 19.10
N TYR A 200 2.82 -6.88 18.10
CA TYR A 200 3.12 -8.14 17.39
C TYR A 200 4.53 -8.15 16.77
N GLN A 201 5.01 -6.99 16.31
CA GLN A 201 6.36 -6.84 15.77
C GLN A 201 7.41 -6.41 16.80
N ARG A 202 7.03 -6.27 18.08
CA ARG A 202 7.88 -5.79 19.18
C ARG A 202 8.51 -4.41 18.90
N ILE A 203 7.82 -3.58 18.13
CA ILE A 203 8.31 -2.24 17.75
C ILE A 203 8.55 -1.39 18.99
N PHE A 204 7.62 -1.42 19.96
CA PHE A 204 7.77 -0.67 21.21
C PHE A 204 9.03 -1.08 21.99
N GLN A 205 9.34 -2.38 22.03
CA GLN A 205 10.54 -2.87 22.71
C GLN A 205 11.82 -2.39 22.01
N VAL A 206 11.86 -2.43 20.68
CA VAL A 206 13.01 -1.98 19.89
C VAL A 206 13.24 -0.48 20.09
N VAL A 207 12.17 0.32 19.96
CA VAL A 207 12.24 1.78 20.09
C VAL A 207 12.65 2.18 21.50
N LEU A 208 12.05 1.59 22.53
CA LEU A 208 12.39 1.87 23.93
C LEU A 208 13.84 1.47 24.25
N SER A 209 14.30 0.32 23.75
CA SER A 209 15.69 -0.13 23.94
C SER A 209 16.69 0.81 23.27
N PHE A 210 16.34 1.37 22.11
CA PHE A 210 17.17 2.35 21.43
C PHE A 210 17.30 3.67 22.19
N PHE A 211 16.20 4.17 22.78
CA PHE A 211 16.26 5.39 23.60
C PHE A 211 17.09 5.24 24.87
N ASN A 212 17.24 4.02 25.38
CA ASN A 212 18.13 3.72 26.52
C ASN A 212 19.60 3.50 26.10
N SER A 213 19.91 3.54 24.81
CA SER A 213 21.27 3.34 24.30
C SER A 213 22.02 4.67 24.18
N PRO A 214 23.35 4.71 24.46
CA PRO A 214 24.18 5.89 24.25
C PRO A 214 24.35 6.27 22.75
N LEU A 215 23.77 5.48 21.83
CA LEU A 215 23.74 5.73 20.38
C LEU A 215 22.58 6.66 19.94
N CYS A 216 21.80 7.15 20.89
CA CYS A 216 20.68 8.05 20.63
C CYS A 216 21.19 9.47 20.36
N ASP A 217 21.09 9.94 19.12
CA ASP A 217 21.30 11.36 18.77
C ASP A 217 20.28 12.24 19.52
N GLU A 218 20.72 13.39 20.05
CA GLU A 218 19.87 14.36 20.77
C GLU A 218 18.60 14.77 19.99
N GLY A 219 18.65 14.77 18.65
CA GLY A 219 17.50 15.09 17.79
C GLY A 219 16.38 14.02 17.75
N SER A 220 16.69 12.76 18.09
CA SER A 220 15.67 11.70 18.18
C SER A 220 14.92 11.75 19.52
N GLN A 221 15.58 12.25 20.58
CA GLN A 221 15.00 12.36 21.92
C GLN A 221 13.94 13.47 22.00
N THR A 222 14.13 14.59 21.30
CA THR A 222 13.16 15.69 21.25
C THR A 222 11.86 15.30 20.55
N VAL A 223 11.92 14.56 19.44
CA VAL A 223 10.71 14.10 18.72
C VAL A 223 9.88 13.11 19.54
N ALA A 224 10.52 12.25 20.33
CA ALA A 224 9.83 11.35 21.25
C ALA A 224 9.25 12.11 22.47
N ALA A 225 9.99 13.06 23.05
CA ALA A 225 9.57 13.83 24.21
C ALA A 225 8.40 14.81 23.93
N GLU A 226 8.29 15.31 22.70
CA GLU A 226 7.23 16.24 22.30
C GLU A 226 5.89 15.55 22.03
N ARG A 227 5.89 14.26 21.69
CA ARG A 227 4.68 13.52 21.27
C ARG A 227 4.12 12.55 22.31
N LEU A 228 4.81 12.38 23.44
CA LEU A 228 4.38 11.58 24.59
C LEU A 228 3.90 12.42 25.79
N ARG A 229 3.72 13.74 25.62
CA ARG A 229 2.99 14.62 26.55
C ARG A 229 1.57 14.85 26.05
#